data_AF-V5GKA6-F1
#
_entry.id   AF-V5GKA6-F1
#
_cell.length_a   1.000
_cell.length_b   1.000
_cell.length_c   1.000
_cell.angle_alpha   90.00
_cell.angle_beta   90.00
_cell.angle_gamma   90.00
#
_symmetry.space_group_name_H-M   'P 1'
#
loop_
_entity.id
_entity.type
_entity.pdbx_description
1 polymer ?
#
loop_
_entity_poly.entity_id
_entity_poly.type
_entity_poly.pdbx_seq_one_letter_code
_entity_poly.pdbx_strand_id
1 'polypeptide(L)'
;MTACIADFGLAIIFEAGKSCGDTHGQVGTRRYMAPEVLEGAISFTPDAFLRIDMYACGLVLWELVSRCTGQDGPIPEYRLPFEEEVGQHPTLEDMQESVVQQKVRPVIQEHWRHHPGLAAMCDTMEECWDHDAEARLSASCVMERVMLQMKYQQPAIGWRIENETPLTPLKENSI
;
A
#
# COMPACT_ATOMS: atom_id res chain seq x y z
N MET A 1 -11.61 -4.96 -11.20
CA MET A 1 -11.11 -3.64 -11.63
C MET A 1 -9.59 -3.64 -11.52
N THR A 2 -8.90 -2.83 -12.32
CA THR A 2 -7.44 -2.66 -12.29
C THR A 2 -7.14 -1.16 -12.20
N ALA A 3 -6.19 -0.76 -11.34
CA ALA A 3 -5.82 0.64 -11.18
C ALA A 3 -4.91 1.13 -12.33
N CYS A 4 -4.90 2.45 -12.55
CA CYS A 4 -3.92 3.15 -13.38
C CYS A 4 -3.48 4.44 -12.66
N ILE A 5 -2.23 4.87 -12.89
CA ILE A 5 -1.73 6.16 -12.39
C ILE A 5 -2.15 7.25 -13.37
N ALA A 6 -2.57 8.39 -12.84
CA ALA A 6 -3.04 9.55 -13.59
C ALA A 6 -2.44 10.84 -13.03
N ASP A 7 -2.66 11.95 -13.74
CA ASP A 7 -2.17 13.30 -13.44
C ASP A 7 -0.63 13.41 -13.33
N PHE A 8 -0.01 13.51 -14.51
CA PHE A 8 1.44 13.68 -14.64
C PHE A 8 1.86 15.16 -14.70
N GLY A 9 1.01 16.11 -14.27
CA GLY A 9 1.27 17.54 -14.39
C GLY A 9 2.49 18.04 -13.59
N LEU A 10 2.87 17.29 -12.55
CA LEU A 10 4.06 17.54 -11.72
C LEU A 10 5.16 16.47 -11.89
N ALA A 11 5.00 15.55 -12.84
CA ALA A 11 5.95 14.46 -13.04
C ALA A 11 7.30 15.00 -13.55
N ILE A 12 8.39 14.40 -13.06
CA ILE A 12 9.76 14.74 -13.44
C ILE A 12 10.40 13.55 -14.14
N ILE A 13 11.04 13.81 -15.28
CA ILE A 13 11.79 12.80 -16.02
C ILE A 13 13.28 12.99 -15.71
N PHE A 14 13.91 11.92 -15.22
CA PHE A 14 15.35 11.88 -15.02
C PHE A 14 16.03 11.26 -16.23
N GLU A 15 16.90 12.04 -16.87
CA GLU A 15 17.72 11.57 -17.98
C GLU A 15 19.17 11.38 -17.53
N ALA A 16 19.78 10.27 -17.92
CA ALA A 16 21.16 9.97 -17.58
C ALA A 16 22.10 11.08 -18.04
N GLY A 17 22.90 11.62 -17.11
CA GLY A 17 23.88 12.67 -17.39
C GLY A 17 23.31 14.10 -17.47
N LYS A 18 22.01 14.30 -17.21
CA LYS A 18 21.42 15.64 -17.06
C LYS A 18 21.10 15.93 -15.59
N SER A 19 21.45 17.12 -15.13
CA SER A 19 21.01 17.60 -13.81
C SER A 19 19.51 17.85 -13.84
N CYS A 20 18.81 17.49 -12.76
CA CYS A 20 17.48 18.02 -12.50
C CYS A 20 17.65 19.54 -12.32
N GLY A 21 16.95 20.36 -13.10
CA GLY A 21 17.04 21.82 -12.99
C GLY A 21 16.51 22.36 -11.65
N ASP A 22 16.25 23.67 -11.57
CA ASP A 22 15.65 24.32 -10.39
C ASP A 22 14.20 23.84 -10.18
N THR A 23 14.03 22.67 -9.58
CA THR A 23 12.74 22.13 -9.21
C THR A 23 12.43 22.55 -7.78
N HIS A 24 11.26 23.13 -7.55
CA HIS A 24 10.79 23.41 -6.19
C HIS A 24 10.27 22.10 -5.58
N GLY A 25 11.00 21.56 -4.60
CA GLY A 25 10.69 20.26 -4.01
C GLY A 25 9.41 20.22 -3.15
N GLN A 26 8.84 21.38 -2.79
CA GLN A 26 7.60 21.48 -2.01
C GLN A 26 6.36 21.66 -2.90
N VAL A 27 6.11 20.71 -3.79
CA VAL A 27 4.91 20.65 -4.64
C VAL A 27 4.10 19.40 -4.34
N GLY A 28 2.80 19.43 -4.65
CA GLY A 28 1.88 18.31 -4.44
C GLY A 28 0.93 18.49 -3.25
N THR A 29 0.23 17.42 -2.89
CA THR A 29 -0.78 17.43 -1.82
C THR A 29 -0.12 17.23 -0.47
N ARG A 30 -0.19 18.25 0.40
CA ARG A 30 0.52 18.30 1.71
C ARG A 30 0.43 17.03 2.55
N ARG A 31 -0.76 16.44 2.61
CA ARG A 31 -1.05 15.23 3.39
C ARG A 31 -0.20 14.01 2.98
N TYR A 32 0.23 13.96 1.72
CA TYR A 32 0.99 12.85 1.14
C TYR A 32 2.49 13.17 1.01
N MET A 33 2.93 14.36 1.44
CA MET A 33 4.34 14.75 1.39
C MET A 33 5.15 13.93 2.42
N ALA A 34 6.27 13.41 1.96
CA ALA A 34 7.25 12.73 2.82
C ALA A 34 7.91 13.71 3.82
N PRO A 35 8.47 13.24 4.95
CA PRO A 35 9.08 14.09 5.96
C PRO A 35 10.11 15.08 5.40
N GLU A 36 11.02 14.60 4.54
CA GLU A 36 12.05 15.41 3.91
C GLU A 36 11.48 16.50 2.98
N VAL A 37 10.30 16.28 2.41
CA VAL A 37 9.57 17.26 1.60
C VAL A 37 8.96 18.34 2.50
N LEU A 38 8.34 17.91 3.60
CA LEU A 38 7.77 18.82 4.59
C LEU A 38 8.84 19.73 5.20
N GLU A 39 10.05 19.21 5.45
CA GLU A 39 11.19 19.99 5.95
C GLU A 39 11.89 20.83 4.86
N GLY A 40 11.58 20.60 3.58
CA GLY A 40 12.26 21.27 2.46
C GLY A 40 13.71 20.80 2.27
N ALA A 41 14.08 19.66 2.84
CA ALA A 41 15.43 19.09 2.86
C ALA A 41 15.58 17.95 1.82
N ILE A 42 15.16 18.20 0.58
CA ILE A 42 15.12 17.18 -0.47
C ILE A 42 16.45 17.13 -1.23
N SER A 43 16.93 15.91 -1.47
CA SER A 43 18.03 15.65 -2.42
C SER A 43 17.49 15.56 -3.85
N PHE A 44 18.14 16.22 -4.80
CA PHE A 44 17.71 16.24 -6.21
C PHE A 44 18.28 15.05 -7.02
N THR A 45 18.08 13.83 -6.51
CA THR A 45 18.49 12.59 -7.18
C THR A 45 17.26 11.79 -7.62
N PRO A 46 17.37 10.96 -8.67
CA PRO A 46 16.27 10.09 -9.09
C PRO A 46 15.74 9.23 -7.93
N ASP A 47 16.65 8.63 -7.15
CA ASP A 47 16.29 7.75 -6.05
C ASP A 47 15.52 8.49 -4.94
N ALA A 48 15.87 9.74 -4.63
CA ALA A 48 15.17 10.53 -3.62
C ALA A 48 13.71 10.78 -4.03
N PHE A 49 13.47 11.17 -5.29
CA PHE A 49 12.11 11.36 -5.80
C PHE A 49 11.30 10.06 -5.82
N LEU A 50 11.91 8.94 -6.22
CA LEU A 50 11.24 7.63 -6.16
C LEU A 50 10.83 7.26 -4.73
N ARG A 51 11.62 7.62 -3.72
CA ARG A 51 11.29 7.34 -2.32
C ARG A 51 10.23 8.25 -1.75
N ILE A 52 10.11 9.48 -2.27
CA ILE A 52 8.98 10.36 -1.97
C ILE A 52 7.69 9.72 -2.51
N ASP A 53 7.71 9.19 -3.74
CA ASP A 53 6.57 8.49 -4.31
C ASP A 53 6.18 7.26 -3.48
N MET A 54 7.18 6.52 -2.98
CA MET A 54 6.93 5.32 -2.17
C MET A 54 6.36 5.62 -0.78
N TYR A 55 6.71 6.76 -0.18
CA TYR A 55 6.04 7.24 1.03
C TYR A 55 4.53 7.47 0.78
N ALA A 56 4.20 8.21 -0.28
CA ALA A 56 2.81 8.46 -0.65
C ALA A 56 2.07 7.16 -1.02
N CYS A 57 2.75 6.22 -1.69
CA CYS A 57 2.22 4.89 -2.00
C CYS A 57 1.82 4.12 -0.72
N GLY A 58 2.65 4.15 0.32
CA GLY A 58 2.34 3.55 1.63
C GLY A 58 1.03 4.07 2.22
N LEU A 59 0.79 5.38 2.14
CA LEU A 59 -0.46 6.00 2.60
C LEU A 59 -1.68 5.55 1.78
N VAL A 60 -1.54 5.46 0.45
CA VAL A 60 -2.62 4.97 -0.42
C VAL A 60 -2.93 3.50 -0.16
N LEU A 61 -1.91 2.66 0.09
CA LEU A 61 -2.11 1.28 0.51
C LEU A 61 -2.93 1.19 1.81
N TRP A 62 -2.68 2.10 2.76
CA TRP A 62 -3.47 2.18 3.99
C TRP A 62 -4.93 2.56 3.73
N GLU A 63 -5.19 3.50 2.82
CA GLU A 63 -6.57 3.82 2.43
C GLU A 63 -7.29 2.60 1.86
N LEU A 64 -6.61 1.81 1.02
CA LEU A 64 -7.16 0.57 0.47
C LEU A 64 -7.46 -0.47 1.57
N VAL A 65 -6.53 -0.69 2.50
CA VAL A 65 -6.70 -1.65 3.59
C VAL A 65 -7.80 -1.21 4.54
N SER A 66 -7.88 0.09 4.87
CA SER A 66 -8.90 0.64 5.78
C SER A 66 -10.34 0.37 5.32
N ARG A 67 -10.54 0.21 4.01
CA ARG A 67 -11.84 -0.07 3.37
C ARG A 67 -11.96 -1.50 2.85
N CYS A 68 -11.02 -2.38 3.16
CA CYS A 68 -11.04 -3.78 2.73
C CYS A 68 -12.13 -4.56 3.46
N THR A 69 -13.11 -5.12 2.75
CA THR A 69 -14.19 -5.93 3.36
C THR A 69 -13.73 -7.31 3.83
N GLY A 70 -12.48 -7.69 3.53
CA GLY A 70 -11.87 -8.93 4.01
C GLY A 70 -11.24 -8.81 5.39
N GLN A 71 -11.20 -7.62 6.00
CA GLN A 71 -10.73 -7.45 7.37
C GLN A 71 -11.76 -7.97 8.39
N ASP A 72 -11.28 -8.37 9.56
CA ASP A 72 -12.15 -8.79 10.65
C ASP A 72 -12.80 -7.56 11.34
N GLY A 73 -14.13 -7.49 11.35
CA GLY A 73 -14.87 -6.45 12.08
C GLY A 73 -15.55 -5.40 11.19
N PRO A 74 -16.15 -4.36 11.81
CA PRO A 74 -16.88 -3.34 11.08
C PRO A 74 -15.93 -2.44 10.28
N ILE A 75 -16.30 -2.14 9.04
CA ILE A 75 -15.52 -1.27 8.15
C ILE A 75 -15.91 0.20 8.42
N PRO A 76 -15.02 1.04 8.98
CA PRO A 76 -15.34 2.44 9.28
C PRO A 76 -15.53 3.26 8.00
N GLU A 77 -16.21 4.39 8.07
CA GLU A 77 -16.30 5.33 6.94
C GLU A 77 -14.91 5.72 6.41
N TYR A 78 -14.83 6.02 5.11
CA TYR A 78 -13.58 6.43 4.49
C TYR A 78 -13.05 7.72 5.13
N ARG A 79 -11.75 7.73 5.39
CA ARG A 79 -11.00 8.89 5.87
C ARG A 79 -9.70 9.00 5.09
N LEU A 80 -9.24 10.24 4.93
CA LEU A 80 -7.93 10.52 4.38
C LEU A 80 -6.82 10.16 5.39
N PRO A 81 -5.59 9.87 4.93
CA PRO A 81 -4.45 9.70 5.82
C PRO A 81 -4.27 10.92 6.72
N PHE A 82 -4.04 10.74 8.02
CA PHE A 82 -3.90 11.84 8.98
C PHE A 82 -5.17 12.69 9.22
N GLU A 83 -6.35 12.33 8.69
CA GLU A 83 -7.57 13.15 8.88
C GLU A 83 -7.99 13.25 10.35
N GLU A 84 -7.74 12.21 11.15
CA GLU A 84 -8.09 12.18 12.56
C GLU A 84 -7.19 13.08 13.40
N GLU A 85 -5.93 13.22 12.99
CA GLU A 85 -4.89 13.93 13.71
C GLU A 85 -4.81 15.40 13.34
N VAL A 86 -4.98 15.74 12.05
CA VAL A 86 -4.82 17.11 11.54
C VAL A 86 -6.03 17.64 10.76
N GLY A 87 -7.14 16.89 10.72
CA GLY A 87 -8.36 17.28 10.01
C GLY A 87 -8.25 17.21 8.49
N GLN A 88 -9.27 17.72 7.80
CA GLN A 88 -9.41 17.62 6.33
C GLN A 88 -8.51 18.58 5.54
N HIS A 89 -8.17 19.73 6.11
CA HIS A 89 -7.43 20.81 5.43
C HIS A 89 -6.19 21.24 6.23
N PRO A 90 -5.20 20.35 6.41
CA PRO A 90 -4.02 20.67 7.20
C PRO A 90 -3.16 21.75 6.52
N THR A 91 -2.58 22.61 7.36
CA THR A 91 -1.51 23.51 6.96
C THR A 91 -0.20 22.74 6.80
N LEU A 92 0.85 23.42 6.30
CA LEU A 92 2.18 22.82 6.26
C LEU A 92 2.72 22.56 7.67
N GLU A 93 2.44 23.48 8.60
CA GLU A 93 2.90 23.40 10.00
C GLU A 93 2.26 22.20 10.72
N ASP A 94 0.95 21.98 10.54
CA ASP A 94 0.25 20.82 11.13
C ASP A 94 0.88 19.49 10.67
N MET A 95 1.22 19.40 9.38
CA MET A 95 1.86 18.22 8.80
C MET A 95 3.29 18.06 9.32
N GLN A 96 4.07 19.14 9.43
CA GLN A 96 5.42 19.10 9.99
C GLN A 96 5.40 18.63 11.45
N GLU A 97 4.52 19.19 12.28
CA GLU A 97 4.39 18.80 13.68
C GLU A 97 4.02 17.31 13.79
N SER A 98 2.99 16.87 13.07
CA SER A 98 2.50 15.48 13.16
C SER A 98 3.49 14.47 12.55
N VAL A 99 3.90 14.65 11.29
CA VAL A 99 4.66 13.64 10.52
C VAL A 99 6.16 13.66 10.81
N VAL A 100 6.73 14.85 11.02
CA VAL A 100 8.18 15.04 11.19
C VAL A 100 8.55 15.00 12.67
N GLN A 101 7.94 15.87 13.48
CA GLN A 101 8.34 16.03 14.88
C GLN A 101 7.82 14.90 15.76
N GLN A 102 6.52 14.58 15.65
CA GLN A 102 5.88 13.52 16.42
C GLN A 102 6.01 12.14 15.78
N LYS A 103 6.45 12.07 14.52
CA LYS A 103 6.59 10.83 13.73
C LYS A 103 5.30 10.01 13.66
N VAL A 104 4.15 10.68 13.66
CA VAL A 104 2.84 10.07 13.54
C VAL A 104 2.68 9.47 12.14
N ARG A 105 1.96 8.34 12.08
CA ARG A 105 1.53 7.63 10.87
C ARG A 105 0.08 7.20 11.03
N PRO A 106 -0.68 6.97 9.94
CA PRO A 106 -2.04 6.46 10.04
C PRO A 106 -2.09 5.14 10.83
N VAL A 107 -3.07 5.02 11.72
CA VAL A 107 -3.18 3.88 12.63
C VAL A 107 -3.39 2.57 11.85
N ILE A 108 -2.51 1.60 12.11
CA ILE A 108 -2.70 0.20 11.70
C ILE A 108 -3.49 -0.50 12.80
N GLN A 109 -4.66 -1.04 12.46
CA GLN A 109 -5.50 -1.72 13.43
C GLN A 109 -4.92 -3.08 13.81
N GLU A 110 -5.02 -3.45 15.09
CA GLU A 110 -4.45 -4.70 15.62
C GLU A 110 -5.01 -5.95 14.94
N HIS A 111 -6.28 -5.94 14.55
CA HIS A 111 -6.90 -7.06 13.85
C HIS A 111 -6.36 -7.23 12.41
N TRP A 112 -5.80 -6.19 11.78
CA TRP A 112 -5.14 -6.32 10.47
C TRP A 112 -3.85 -7.12 10.56
N ARG A 113 -3.08 -6.95 11.65
CA ARG A 113 -1.84 -7.69 11.92
C ARG A 113 -2.08 -9.18 12.13
N HIS A 114 -3.23 -9.52 12.69
CA HIS A 114 -3.60 -10.92 12.93
C HIS A 114 -4.25 -11.59 11.72
N HIS A 115 -4.71 -10.81 10.74
CA HIS A 115 -5.36 -11.34 9.56
C HIS A 115 -4.33 -11.89 8.55
N PRO A 116 -4.45 -13.17 8.11
CA PRO A 116 -3.43 -13.88 7.33
C PRO A 116 -3.11 -13.24 5.97
N GLY A 117 -4.02 -12.44 5.41
CA GLY A 117 -3.81 -11.71 4.16
C GLY A 117 -3.45 -10.22 4.31
N LEU A 118 -3.61 -9.64 5.51
CA LEU A 118 -3.38 -8.19 5.72
C LEU A 118 -2.10 -7.92 6.53
N ALA A 119 -1.63 -8.89 7.32
CA ALA A 119 -0.41 -8.73 8.11
C ALA A 119 0.79 -8.25 7.29
N ALA A 120 1.08 -8.91 6.16
CA ALA A 120 2.17 -8.52 5.28
C ALA A 120 1.95 -7.16 4.59
N MET A 121 0.69 -6.75 4.42
CA MET A 121 0.38 -5.41 3.91
C MET A 121 0.68 -4.35 4.96
N CYS A 122 0.42 -4.63 6.24
CA CYS A 122 0.80 -3.76 7.36
C CYS A 122 2.30 -3.47 7.34
N ASP A 123 3.13 -4.52 7.28
CA ASP A 123 4.59 -4.37 7.24
C ASP A 123 5.03 -3.61 5.98
N THR A 124 4.41 -3.88 4.84
CA THR A 124 4.69 -3.16 3.58
C THR A 124 4.37 -1.67 3.67
N MET A 125 3.24 -1.30 4.29
CA MET A 125 2.89 0.10 4.51
C MET A 125 3.89 0.80 5.42
N GLU A 126 4.30 0.12 6.50
CA GLU A 126 5.27 0.64 7.46
C GLU A 126 6.63 0.93 6.85
N GLU A 127 7.14 -0.02 6.06
CA GLU A 127 8.41 0.17 5.35
C GLU A 127 8.29 1.22 4.24
N CYS A 128 7.14 1.34 3.57
CA CYS A 128 6.92 2.39 2.56
C CYS A 128 6.95 3.80 3.17
N TRP A 129 6.33 4.02 4.33
CA TRP A 129 6.24 5.34 4.96
C TRP A 129 7.30 5.61 6.02
N ASP A 130 8.39 4.82 6.03
CA ASP A 130 9.48 5.00 6.97
C ASP A 130 9.98 6.46 6.93
N HIS A 131 10.33 6.97 8.11
CA HIS A 131 10.88 8.31 8.22
C HIS A 131 12.23 8.41 7.51
N ASP A 132 13.06 7.36 7.57
CA ASP A 132 14.28 7.26 6.79
C ASP A 132 13.97 6.88 5.33
N ALA A 133 14.27 7.78 4.40
CA ALA A 133 14.06 7.55 2.98
C ALA A 133 14.86 6.36 2.44
N GLU A 134 16.02 6.02 3.02
CA GLU A 134 16.85 4.86 2.62
C GLU A 134 16.25 3.52 3.02
N ALA A 135 15.38 3.51 4.04
CA ALA A 135 14.69 2.30 4.51
C ALA A 135 13.46 1.95 3.64
N ARG A 136 13.02 2.87 2.78
CA ARG A 136 11.78 2.70 2.01
C ARG A 136 11.90 1.67 0.91
N LEU A 137 10.83 0.88 0.76
CA LEU A 137 10.72 -0.11 -0.31
C LEU A 137 10.68 0.54 -1.69
N SER A 138 11.22 -0.15 -2.68
CA SER A 138 10.99 0.20 -4.09
C SER A 138 9.60 -0.25 -4.56
N ALA A 139 9.09 0.37 -5.63
CA ALA A 139 7.84 -0.04 -6.26
C ALA A 139 7.85 -1.52 -6.70
N SER A 140 8.99 -2.02 -7.20
CA SER A 140 9.14 -3.43 -7.59
C SER A 140 9.04 -4.36 -6.38
N CYS A 141 9.62 -3.99 -5.24
CA CYS A 141 9.52 -4.79 -4.02
C CYS A 141 8.08 -4.84 -3.49
N VAL A 142 7.38 -3.70 -3.49
CA VAL A 142 5.95 -3.66 -3.14
C VAL A 142 5.13 -4.54 -4.08
N MET A 143 5.37 -4.45 -5.39
CA MET A 143 4.69 -5.30 -6.37
C MET A 143 4.88 -6.79 -6.06
N GLU A 144 6.11 -7.23 -5.79
CA GLU A 144 6.41 -8.62 -5.45
C GLU A 144 5.67 -9.07 -4.18
N ARG A 145 5.67 -8.25 -3.12
CA ARG A 145 4.95 -8.55 -1.88
C ARG A 145 3.45 -8.69 -2.11
N VAL A 146 2.84 -7.78 -2.87
CA VAL A 146 1.41 -7.84 -3.22
C VAL A 146 1.10 -9.09 -4.05
N MET A 147 1.93 -9.42 -5.03
CA MET A 147 1.75 -10.62 -5.87
C MET A 147 1.86 -11.92 -5.07
N LEU A 148 2.74 -11.97 -4.05
CA LEU A 148 2.84 -13.13 -3.17
C LEU A 148 1.55 -13.34 -2.39
N GLN A 149 0.93 -12.28 -1.87
CA GLN A 149 -0.36 -12.37 -1.17
C GLN A 149 -1.48 -12.92 -2.07
N MET A 150 -1.52 -12.52 -3.34
CA MET A 150 -2.48 -13.05 -4.32
C MET A 150 -2.32 -14.56 -4.55
N LYS A 151 -1.09 -15.10 -4.47
CA LYS A 151 -0.83 -16.53 -4.65
C LYS A 151 -1.26 -17.35 -3.44
N TYR A 152 -1.07 -16.84 -2.22
CA TYR A 152 -1.50 -17.53 -0.99
C TYR A 152 -3.02 -17.56 -0.80
N GLN A 153 -3.76 -16.62 -1.40
CA GLN A 153 -5.22 -16.61 -1.38
C GLN A 153 -5.88 -17.48 -2.46
N GLN A 154 -5.13 -18.09 -3.39
CA GLN A 154 -5.69 -19.15 -4.22
C GLN A 154 -5.81 -20.43 -3.39
N PRO A 155 -7.02 -20.96 -3.14
CA PRO A 155 -7.10 -22.35 -2.72
C PRO A 155 -6.52 -23.17 -3.87
N ALA A 156 -5.66 -24.13 -3.52
CA ALA A 156 -5.41 -25.26 -4.40
C ALA A 156 -6.79 -25.80 -4.82
N ILE A 157 -7.20 -25.52 -6.06
CA ILE A 157 -8.22 -26.30 -6.74
C ILE A 157 -7.54 -27.64 -6.97
N GLY A 158 -7.56 -28.47 -5.91
CA GLY A 158 -7.27 -29.87 -6.01
C GLY A 158 -8.30 -30.42 -6.98
N TRP A 159 -7.87 -30.70 -8.20
CA TRP A 159 -8.56 -31.67 -9.03
C TRP A 159 -8.68 -32.92 -8.14
N ARG A 160 -9.87 -33.21 -7.64
CA ARG A 160 -10.17 -34.54 -7.12
C ARG A 160 -10.53 -35.32 -8.37
N ILE A 161 -9.60 -36.13 -8.87
CA ILE A 161 -9.98 -37.19 -9.80
C ILE A 161 -10.88 -38.13 -8.98
N GLU A 162 -12.20 -38.02 -9.18
CA GLU A 162 -13.13 -39.08 -8.79
C GLU A 162 -12.99 -40.21 -9.80
N ASN A 163 -12.02 -41.09 -9.55
CA ASN A 163 -11.94 -42.37 -10.24
C ASN A 163 -12.89 -43.37 -9.56
N GLU A 164 -13.77 -43.93 -10.38
CA GLU A 164 -14.44 -45.23 -10.25
C GLU A 164 -15.62 -45.35 -9.26
N THR A 165 -16.83 -45.29 -9.82
CA THR A 165 -18.01 -45.96 -9.24
C THR A 165 -17.86 -47.49 -9.37
N PRO A 166 -17.91 -48.27 -8.28
CA PRO A 166 -18.03 -49.73 -8.37
C PRO A 166 -19.42 -50.11 -8.87
N LEU A 167 -19.47 -50.95 -9.91
CA LEU A 167 -20.68 -51.61 -10.40
C LEU A 167 -21.35 -52.42 -9.28
N THR A 168 -22.56 -52.04 -8.88
CA THR A 168 -23.43 -52.91 -8.08
C THR A 168 -24.15 -53.90 -9.00
N PRO A 169 -24.10 -55.23 -8.74
CA PRO A 169 -24.80 -56.20 -9.56
C PRO A 169 -26.32 -56.14 -9.34
N LEU A 170 -27.07 -56.03 -10.44
CA LEU A 170 -28.53 -56.20 -10.45
C LEU A 170 -28.85 -57.65 -10.07
N LYS A 171 -29.57 -57.82 -8.97
CA LYS A 171 -30.17 -59.11 -8.58
C LYS A 171 -31.33 -59.42 -9.53
N GLU A 172 -31.24 -60.55 -10.21
CA GLU A 172 -32.39 -61.29 -10.72
C GLU A 172 -33.30 -61.71 -9.54
N ASN A 173 -34.61 -61.48 -9.66
CA ASN A 173 -35.59 -62.54 -9.44
C ASN A 173 -37.01 -62.11 -9.86
N SER A 174 -37.55 -62.98 -10.71
CA SER A 174 -38.92 -63.35 -11.05
C SER A 174 -40.04 -62.92 -10.09
N ILE A 175 -41.18 -62.51 -10.67
CA ILE A 175 -42.42 -63.30 -10.84
C ILE A 175 -43.04 -62.89 -12.18
#